data_AF-A0AAF0RAH9-F1
#
_entry.id   AF-A0AAF0RAH9-F1
#
_cell.length_a   1.000
_cell.length_b   1.000
_cell.length_c   1.000
_cell.angle_alpha   90.00
_cell.angle_beta   90.00
_cell.angle_gamma   90.00
#
_symmetry.space_group_name_H-M   'P 1'
#
loop_
_entity.id
_entity.type
_entity.pdbx_description
1 polymer ?
#
loop_
_entity_poly.entity_id
_entity_poly.type
_entity_poly.pdbx_seq_one_letter_code
_entity_poly.pdbx_strand_id
1 'polypeptide(L)'
;MATAHKRINTIESLMINGELFSKPVEIKNSIVDFYHHLYKEVENWTPSLNILNVQRITMEEQIWLSREFSEDEVLEGIRLCACDKAPGPDGYTMAFLHAF
;
A
#
# COMPACT_ATOMS: atom_id res chain seq x y z
N MET A 1 19.71 27.74 -17.16
CA MET A 1 20.24 26.36 -17.10
C MET A 1 19.96 25.80 -15.72
N ALA A 2 18.89 25.01 -15.56
CA ALA A 2 18.34 24.61 -14.27
C ALA A 2 18.41 23.09 -14.09
N THR A 3 19.64 22.56 -13.97
CA THR A 3 19.91 21.15 -13.63
C THR A 3 21.14 21.01 -12.74
N ALA A 4 21.42 22.00 -11.88
CA ALA A 4 22.59 21.98 -11.00
C ALA A 4 22.40 21.15 -9.72
N HIS A 5 21.16 20.81 -9.35
CA HIS A 5 20.83 20.01 -8.17
C HIS A 5 20.20 18.67 -8.58
N LYS A 6 20.99 17.81 -9.22
CA LYS A 6 20.62 16.38 -9.29
C LYS A 6 20.76 15.83 -7.87
N ARG A 7 19.64 15.58 -7.17
CA ARG A 7 19.66 14.80 -5.92
C ARG A 7 20.28 13.45 -6.23
N ILE A 8 21.48 13.22 -5.73
CA ILE A 8 22.15 11.92 -5.81
C ILE A 8 21.55 11.07 -4.69
N ASN A 9 20.59 10.21 -5.04
CA ASN A 9 20.03 9.22 -4.12
C ASN A 9 20.95 7.98 -4.06
N THR A 10 22.24 8.19 -3.85
CA THR A 10 23.24 7.12 -3.80
C THR A 10 23.89 7.13 -2.42
N ILE A 11 24.03 5.95 -1.83
CA ILE A 11 24.76 5.75 -0.58
C ILE A 11 26.22 5.45 -0.97
N GLU A 12 27.12 6.42 -0.77
CA GLU A 12 28.55 6.27 -1.11
C GLU A 12 29.31 5.42 -0.09
N SER A 13 28.90 5.50 1.18
CA SER A 13 29.48 4.70 2.25
C SER A 13 28.48 4.51 3.39
N LEU A 14 28.68 3.46 4.18
CA LEU A 14 27.83 3.07 5.29
C LEU A 14 28.71 2.65 6.48
N MET A 15 28.42 3.19 7.67
CA MET A 15 29.08 2.79 8.92
C MET A 15 28.32 1.62 9.54
N ILE A 16 28.99 0.48 9.73
CA ILE A 16 28.39 -0.74 10.28
C ILE A 16 29.29 -1.23 11.41
N ASN A 17 28.76 -1.31 12.63
CA ASN A 17 29.50 -1.77 13.83
C ASN A 17 30.85 -1.06 14.07
N GLY A 18 30.97 0.21 13.66
CA GLY A 18 32.19 1.01 13.80
C GLY A 18 33.20 0.88 12.65
N GLU A 19 32.90 0.10 11.62
CA GLU A 19 33.70 -0.01 10.40
C GLU A 19 32.98 0.67 9.21
N LEU A 20 33.75 1.38 8.37
CA LEU A 20 33.23 2.11 7.23
C LEU A 20 33.30 1.26 5.96
N PHE A 21 32.14 0.99 5.37
CA PHE A 21 32.01 0.23 4.13
C PHE A 21 31.71 1.18 2.97
N SER A 22 32.48 1.09 1.89
CA SER A 22 32.32 1.91 0.69
C SER A 22 32.09 1.08 -0.58
N LYS A 23 32.26 -0.24 -0.53
CA LYS A 23 32.02 -1.10 -1.69
C LYS A 23 30.51 -1.27 -1.89
N PRO A 24 29.97 -1.01 -3.08
CA PRO A 24 28.52 -1.10 -3.33
C PRO A 24 27.90 -2.45 -2.98
N VAL A 25 28.64 -3.55 -3.19
CA VAL A 25 28.18 -4.91 -2.86
C VAL A 25 28.05 -5.09 -1.35
N GLU A 26 29.02 -4.61 -0.57
CA GLU A 26 29.00 -4.71 0.89
C GLU A 26 27.88 -3.84 1.50
N ILE A 27 27.71 -2.61 0.98
CA ILE A 27 26.60 -1.72 1.37
C ILE A 27 25.25 -2.39 1.09
N LYS A 28 25.07 -2.94 -0.13
CA LYS A 28 23.82 -3.63 -0.51
C LYS A 28 23.53 -4.79 0.43
N ASN A 29 24.51 -5.67 0.64
CA ASN A 29 24.33 -6.86 1.48
C ASN A 29 23.99 -6.45 2.91
N SER A 30 24.70 -5.47 3.48
CA SER A 30 24.40 -4.99 4.83
C SER A 30 22.99 -4.43 4.96
N ILE A 31 22.51 -3.65 3.98
CA ILE A 31 21.15 -3.11 4.00
C ILE A 31 20.13 -4.25 3.94
N VAL A 32 20.32 -5.21 3.03
CA VAL A 32 19.42 -6.37 2.90
C VAL A 32 19.40 -7.17 4.19
N ASP A 33 20.56 -7.48 4.75
CA ASP A 33 20.68 -8.24 5.99
C ASP A 33 20.01 -7.50 7.14
N PHE A 34 20.25 -6.20 7.29
CA PHE A 34 19.64 -5.38 8.33
C PHE A 34 18.11 -5.45 8.27
N TYR A 35 17.52 -5.20 7.10
CA TYR A 35 16.06 -5.22 6.96
C TYR A 35 15.49 -6.63 7.06
N HIS A 36 16.20 -7.65 6.60
CA HIS A 36 15.80 -9.04 6.79
C HIS A 36 15.73 -9.37 8.28
N HIS A 37 16.70 -8.94 9.09
CA HIS A 37 16.65 -9.12 10.55
C HIS A 37 15.57 -8.26 11.22
N LEU A 38 15.38 -7.02 10.76
CA LEU A 38 14.38 -6.11 11.31
C LEU A 38 12.94 -6.61 11.12
N TYR A 39 12.65 -7.17 9.94
CA TYR A 39 11.33 -7.69 9.59
C TYR A 39 11.15 -9.18 9.88
N LYS A 40 12.20 -9.85 10.35
CA LYS A 40 12.07 -11.22 10.83
C LYS A 40 11.35 -11.18 12.16
N GLU A 41 10.22 -11.89 12.24
CA GLU A 41 9.57 -12.14 13.53
C GLU A 41 10.58 -12.83 14.46
N VAL A 42 10.94 -12.14 15.53
CA VAL A 42 11.90 -12.64 16.54
C VAL A 42 11.22 -13.65 17.46
N GLU A 43 9.91 -13.53 17.62
CA GLU A 43 9.12 -14.38 18.49
C GLU A 43 8.55 -15.57 17.71
N ASN A 44 8.80 -16.78 18.18
CA ASN A 44 8.20 -18.01 17.63
C ASN A 44 6.68 -18.10 17.89
N TRP A 45 6.13 -17.18 18.68
CA TRP A 45 4.72 -17.06 18.92
C TRP A 45 4.24 -15.79 18.24
N THR A 46 3.47 -15.94 17.18
CA THR A 46 2.54 -14.87 16.80
C THR A 46 1.38 -14.95 17.77
N PRO A 47 0.89 -13.84 18.35
CA PRO A 47 -0.39 -13.87 19.05
C PRO A 47 -1.41 -14.42 18.07
N SER A 48 -1.88 -15.65 18.33
CA SER A 48 -2.97 -16.21 17.56
C SER A 48 -4.12 -15.23 17.69
N LEU A 49 -4.59 -14.70 16.57
CA LEU A 49 -5.81 -13.91 16.53
C LEU A 49 -7.01 -14.87 16.74
N ASN A 50 -7.04 -15.52 17.90
CA ASN A 50 -8.12 -16.37 18.37
C ASN A 50 -9.21 -15.46 18.94
N ILE A 51 -9.78 -14.63 18.06
CA ILE A 51 -11.00 -13.93 18.40
C ILE A 51 -12.10 -15.01 18.38
N LEU A 52 -12.37 -15.54 19.56
CA LEU A 52 -13.48 -16.46 19.77
C LEU A 52 -14.77 -15.68 19.52
N ASN A 53 -15.74 -16.33 18.86
CA ASN A 53 -17.05 -15.74 18.55
C ASN A 53 -17.02 -14.50 17.63
N VAL A 54 -16.07 -14.41 16.69
CA VAL A 54 -16.24 -13.47 15.57
C VAL A 54 -17.50 -13.86 14.82
N GLN A 55 -18.45 -12.93 14.74
CA GLN A 55 -19.58 -13.08 13.85
C GLN A 55 -19.06 -13.15 12.42
N ARG A 56 -19.15 -14.33 11.82
CA ARG A 56 -18.81 -14.53 10.41
C ARG A 56 -20.05 -14.28 9.58
N ILE A 57 -19.86 -13.61 8.46
CA ILE A 57 -20.88 -13.54 7.43
C ILE A 57 -21.21 -14.96 6.95
N THR A 58 -22.50 -15.20 6.76
CA THR A 58 -23.07 -16.44 6.24
C THR A 58 -22.53 -16.75 4.85
N MET A 59 -22.66 -18.00 4.41
CA MET A 59 -22.29 -18.38 3.04
C MET A 59 -23.05 -17.56 2.00
N GLU A 60 -24.32 -17.26 2.27
CA GLU A 60 -25.15 -16.43 1.39
C GLU A 60 -24.62 -15.00 1.27
N GLU A 61 -24.27 -14.36 2.39
CA GLU A 61 -23.65 -13.04 2.39
C GLU A 61 -22.30 -13.04 1.67
N GLN A 62 -21.50 -14.11 1.83
CA GLN A 62 -20.23 -14.25 1.10
C GLN A 62 -20.45 -14.30 -0.42
N ILE A 63 -21.39 -15.12 -0.87
CA ILE A 63 -21.76 -15.21 -2.29
C ILE A 63 -22.26 -13.85 -2.78
N TRP A 64 -23.15 -13.21 -2.01
CA TRP A 64 -23.71 -11.92 -2.37
C TRP A 64 -22.66 -10.81 -2.45
N LEU A 65 -21.69 -10.79 -1.53
CA LEU A 65 -20.58 -9.80 -1.54
C LEU A 65 -19.53 -10.08 -2.61
N SER A 66 -19.44 -11.32 -3.09
CA SER A 66 -18.47 -11.72 -4.11
C SER A 66 -19.05 -11.68 -5.53
N ARG A 67 -20.33 -11.33 -5.68
CA ARG A 67 -20.97 -11.22 -6.99
C ARG A 67 -20.48 -9.98 -7.75
N GLU A 68 -20.65 -10.00 -9.07
CA GLU A 68 -20.43 -8.80 -9.88
C GLU A 68 -21.50 -7.73 -9.60
N PHE A 69 -21.08 -6.47 -9.66
CA PHE A 69 -21.99 -5.33 -9.54
C PHE A 69 -22.91 -5.27 -10.76
N SER A 70 -24.20 -4.97 -10.54
CA SER A 70 -25.10 -4.66 -11.63
C SER A 70 -24.89 -3.23 -12.11
N GLU A 71 -25.28 -2.94 -13.35
CA GLU A 71 -25.22 -1.59 -13.90
C GLU A 71 -26.04 -0.60 -13.06
N ASP A 72 -27.25 -1.00 -12.64
CA ASP A 72 -28.12 -0.19 -11.77
C ASP A 72 -27.45 0.15 -10.43
N GLU A 73 -26.77 -0.82 -9.81
CA GLU A 73 -26.06 -0.64 -8.55
C GLU A 73 -24.88 0.33 -8.69
N VAL A 74 -24.13 0.23 -9.80
CA VAL A 74 -23.04 1.17 -10.11
C VAL A 74 -23.60 2.58 -10.34
N LEU A 75 -24.68 2.71 -11.11
CA LEU A 75 -25.32 4.01 -11.37
C LEU A 75 -25.85 4.65 -10.08
N GLU A 76 -26.48 3.87 -9.21
CA GLU A 76 -26.93 4.35 -7.90
C GLU A 76 -25.75 4.79 -7.03
N GLY A 77 -24.68 4.00 -6.97
CA GLY A 77 -23.45 4.35 -6.24
C GLY A 77 -22.81 5.64 -6.74
N ILE A 78 -22.82 5.86 -8.07
CA ILE A 78 -22.40 7.13 -8.67
C ILE A 78 -23.29 8.27 -8.19
N ARG A 79 -24.62 8.15 -8.31
CA ARG A 79 -25.58 9.19 -7.90
C ARG A 79 -25.48 9.56 -6.42
N LEU A 80 -25.17 8.61 -5.55
CA LEU A 80 -25.02 8.83 -4.10
C LEU A 80 -23.73 9.60 -3.74
N CYS A 81 -22.74 9.63 -4.64
CA CYS A 81 -21.53 10.41 -4.41
C CYS A 81 -21.78 11.91 -4.57
N ALA A 82 -21.25 12.71 -3.64
CA ALA A 82 -21.27 14.17 -3.77
C ALA A 82 -20.47 14.64 -5.01
N CYS A 83 -21.03 15.61 -5.74
CA CYS A 83 -20.48 16.08 -7.02
C CYS A 83 -19.20 16.92 -6.89
N ASP A 84 -18.95 17.46 -5.70
CA ASP A 84 -17.83 18.34 -5.33
C ASP A 84 -16.60 17.60 -4.80
N LYS A 85 -16.60 16.26 -4.87
CA LYS A 85 -15.41 15.46 -4.55
C LYS A 85 -14.28 15.78 -5.54
N ALA A 86 -13.06 15.85 -5.00
CA ALA A 86 -11.86 16.07 -5.77
C ALA A 86 -11.67 14.97 -6.85
N PRO A 87 -11.17 15.33 -8.05
CA PRO A 87 -10.97 14.37 -9.12
C PRO A 87 -9.88 13.35 -8.79
N GLY A 88 -9.98 12.17 -9.40
CA GLY A 88 -8.95 11.15 -9.34
C GLY A 88 -7.71 11.50 -10.18
N PRO A 89 -6.74 10.59 -10.30
CA PRO A 89 -5.57 10.76 -11.19
C PRO A 89 -5.93 10.94 -12.66
N ASP A 90 -7.15 10.55 -13.06
CA ASP A 90 -7.73 10.73 -14.39
C ASP A 90 -8.24 12.15 -14.66
N GLY A 91 -8.40 12.98 -13.62
CA GLY A 91 -8.81 14.37 -13.73
C GLY A 91 -10.33 14.59 -13.89
N TYR A 92 -11.15 13.55 -13.88
CA TYR A 92 -12.61 13.67 -13.98
C TYR A 92 -13.24 13.86 -12.59
N THR A 93 -14.22 14.75 -12.50
CA THR A 93 -14.98 15.00 -11.27
C THR A 93 -16.22 14.10 -11.20
N MET A 94 -16.77 13.90 -9.99
CA MET A 94 -18.05 13.19 -9.86
C MET A 94 -19.20 13.87 -10.62
N ALA A 95 -19.17 15.21 -10.71
CA ALA A 95 -20.11 15.97 -11.53
C ALA A 95 -20.09 15.58 -13.02
N PHE A 96 -18.91 15.24 -13.57
CA PHE A 96 -18.80 14.73 -14.94
C PHE A 96 -19.47 13.36 -15.08
N LEU A 97 -19.25 12.46 -14.12
CA LEU A 97 -19.84 11.11 -14.13
C LEU A 97 -21.36 11.12 -13.90
N HIS A 98 -21.88 12.14 -13.21
CA HIS A 98 -23.33 12.35 -13.04
C HIS A 98 -24.04 12.85 -14.30
N ALA A 99 -23.28 13.38 -15.26
CA ALA A 99 -23.83 13.97 -16.47
C ALA A 99 -24.05 12.95 -17.61
N PHE A 100 -23.63 11.69 -17.41
CA PHE A 100 -23.89 10.55 -18.30
C PHE A 100 -24.91 9.62 -17.64
#